data_AF-A0A0A1TU10-F1
#
_entry.id   AF-A0A0A1TU10-F1
#
_cell.length_a   1.000
_cell.length_b   1.000
_cell.length_c   1.000
_cell.angle_alpha   90.00
_cell.angle_beta   90.00
_cell.angle_gamma   90.00
#
_symmetry.space_group_name_H-M   'P 1'
#
loop_
_entity.id
_entity.type
_entity.pdbx_description
1 polymer ?
#
loop_
_entity_poly.entity_id
_entity_poly.type
_entity_poly.pdbx_seq_one_letter_code
_entity_poly.pdbx_strand_id
1 'polypeptide(L)'
;MLLLLLTSLTLSSGNEGGCFSTEYYDSANKICIPCEAGQEPNEEKTGCINCKAGSYSTNTSRCLPCVAGTYSDSDGADECLQCKANKYSVTENSVKCDSCEAPMIPNPSHTGCVFCADGTRYVGFDKVLPCEFCGKNSISSDNNTSCEQCDKKHMASNNICLPFCKESTTEDCFNSTCEVNEQYIQNDCTDCDVGYKCDYGEMTQCGKKEVCVNGVIKETCNGLEELTDDKQVCY
;
A
#
# COMPACT_ATOMS: atom_id res chain seq x y z
N MET A 1 -36.69 57.62 -17.80
CA MET A 1 -36.98 56.54 -18.77
C MET A 1 -35.64 56.11 -19.35
N LEU A 2 -34.98 55.12 -18.74
CA LEU A 2 -33.60 54.74 -19.04
C LEU A 2 -33.63 53.48 -19.91
N LEU A 3 -33.33 53.62 -21.20
CA LEU A 3 -33.26 52.47 -22.12
C LEU A 3 -31.94 51.73 -21.88
N LEU A 4 -32.00 50.62 -21.15
CA LEU A 4 -30.88 49.68 -21.05
C LEU A 4 -30.83 48.80 -22.30
N LEU A 5 -29.78 49.00 -23.10
CA LEU A 5 -29.40 48.11 -24.19
C LEU A 5 -28.92 46.77 -23.59
N LEU A 6 -29.84 45.80 -23.48
CA LEU A 6 -29.46 44.40 -23.30
C LEU A 6 -29.04 43.83 -24.65
N THR A 7 -27.74 43.93 -24.93
CA THR A 7 -27.09 43.20 -26.02
C THR A 7 -27.33 41.71 -25.85
N SER A 8 -27.84 41.06 -26.90
CA SER A 8 -28.00 39.61 -26.96
C SER A 8 -26.67 38.92 -26.67
N LEU A 9 -26.58 38.18 -25.56
CA LEU A 9 -25.50 37.22 -25.37
C LEU A 9 -25.71 36.07 -26.36
N THR A 10 -25.07 36.17 -27.52
CA THR A 10 -24.79 35.01 -28.36
C THR A 10 -23.84 34.10 -27.59
N LEU A 11 -24.35 32.99 -27.05
CA LEU A 11 -23.52 31.92 -26.51
C LEU A 11 -22.72 31.27 -27.65
N SER A 12 -21.51 31.78 -27.90
CA SER A 12 -20.57 31.18 -28.85
C SER A 12 -19.74 30.08 -28.16
N SER A 13 -20.27 28.86 -28.12
CA SER A 13 -19.45 27.65 -27.93
C SER A 13 -20.17 26.40 -28.47
N GLY A 14 -20.10 26.23 -29.79
CA GLY A 14 -20.77 25.15 -30.52
C GLY A 14 -20.55 25.37 -32.02
N ASN A 15 -19.54 24.69 -32.57
CA ASN A 15 -19.03 24.94 -33.91
C ASN A 15 -20.09 24.63 -35.00
N GLU A 16 -20.07 25.38 -36.10
CA GLU A 16 -20.95 25.11 -37.23
C GLU A 16 -20.65 23.73 -37.83
N GLY A 17 -21.61 22.79 -37.74
CA GLY A 17 -21.57 21.52 -38.48
C GLY A 17 -20.68 20.39 -37.94
N GLY A 18 -20.30 20.38 -36.66
CA GLY A 18 -19.47 19.31 -36.08
C GLY A 18 -20.17 18.47 -35.00
N CYS A 19 -20.32 17.16 -35.22
CA CYS A 19 -20.80 16.21 -34.20
C CYS A 19 -19.83 16.07 -33.02
N PHE A 20 -20.31 15.58 -31.87
CA PHE A 20 -19.48 15.36 -30.68
C PHE A 20 -18.38 14.30 -30.93
N SER A 21 -17.41 14.17 -30.03
CA SER A 21 -16.25 13.27 -30.20
C SER A 21 -16.59 11.77 -30.16
N THR A 22 -17.84 11.43 -29.84
CA THR A 22 -18.39 10.06 -29.69
C THR A 22 -19.45 9.75 -30.75
N GLU A 23 -19.60 10.63 -31.74
CA GLU A 23 -20.63 10.56 -32.78
C GLU A 23 -20.00 10.70 -34.18
N TYR A 24 -20.62 10.05 -35.16
CA TYR A 24 -20.36 10.27 -36.58
C TYR A 24 -21.51 11.07 -37.21
N TYR A 25 -21.26 11.72 -38.35
CA TYR A 25 -22.27 12.48 -39.08
C TYR A 25 -22.90 11.63 -40.18
N ASP A 26 -24.18 11.30 -40.03
CA ASP A 26 -24.96 10.68 -41.09
C ASP A 26 -25.42 11.75 -42.09
N SER A 27 -24.72 11.82 -43.22
CA SER A 27 -25.04 12.75 -44.32
C SER A 27 -26.39 12.51 -44.99
N ALA A 28 -26.96 11.31 -44.93
CA ALA A 28 -28.26 11.00 -45.52
C ALA A 28 -29.41 11.58 -44.70
N ASN A 29 -29.34 11.42 -43.38
CA ASN A 29 -30.35 11.93 -42.44
C ASN A 29 -30.01 13.32 -41.86
N LYS A 30 -28.78 13.81 -42.08
CA LYS A 30 -28.23 15.08 -41.56
C LYS A 30 -28.26 15.18 -40.03
N ILE A 31 -27.98 14.06 -39.36
CA ILE A 31 -27.95 13.94 -37.90
C ILE A 31 -26.60 13.40 -37.44
N CYS A 32 -26.27 13.67 -36.19
CA CYS A 32 -25.17 13.01 -35.50
C CYS A 32 -25.70 11.72 -34.86
N ILE A 33 -25.00 10.61 -35.07
CA ILE A 33 -25.36 9.30 -34.53
C ILE A 33 -24.24 8.85 -33.60
N PRO A 34 -24.53 8.51 -32.32
CA PRO A 34 -23.53 7.99 -31.41
C PRO A 34 -23.08 6.59 -31.84
N CYS A 35 -21.82 6.27 -31.59
CA CYS A 35 -21.34 4.91 -31.75
C CYS A 35 -21.80 4.03 -30.59
N GLU A 36 -22.09 2.75 -30.89
CA GLU A 36 -22.48 1.77 -29.88
C GLU A 36 -21.27 1.41 -28.99
N ALA A 37 -21.54 0.76 -27.86
CA ALA A 37 -20.50 0.27 -26.97
C ALA A 37 -19.56 -0.69 -27.73
N GLY A 38 -18.28 -0.65 -27.38
CA GLY A 38 -17.20 -1.28 -28.13
C GLY A 38 -16.76 -0.54 -29.39
N GLN A 39 -17.33 0.64 -29.70
CA GLN A 39 -16.98 1.42 -30.88
C GLN A 39 -16.62 2.87 -30.57
N GLU A 40 -15.93 3.50 -31.52
CA GLU A 40 -15.70 4.93 -31.59
C GLU A 40 -15.85 5.45 -33.04
N PRO A 41 -16.08 6.75 -33.25
CA PRO A 41 -16.09 7.32 -34.60
C PRO A 41 -14.73 7.17 -35.27
N ASN A 42 -14.72 6.84 -36.56
CA ASN A 42 -13.49 6.89 -37.37
C ASN A 42 -12.95 8.32 -37.48
N GLU A 43 -11.69 8.47 -37.94
CA GLU A 43 -11.01 9.78 -38.06
C GLU A 43 -11.80 10.80 -38.88
N GLU A 44 -12.53 10.34 -39.91
CA GLU A 44 -13.35 11.16 -40.79
C GLU A 44 -14.74 11.52 -40.21
N LYS A 45 -15.14 10.90 -39.08
CA LYS A 45 -16.51 10.93 -38.53
C LYS A 45 -17.61 10.57 -39.53
N THR A 46 -17.33 9.62 -40.41
CA THR A 46 -18.26 9.07 -41.43
C THR A 46 -18.92 7.76 -40.99
N GLY A 47 -18.42 7.12 -39.93
CA GLY A 47 -18.99 5.92 -39.34
C GLY A 47 -18.26 5.49 -38.06
N CYS A 48 -18.66 4.36 -37.49
CA CYS A 48 -18.06 3.79 -36.29
C CYS A 48 -17.08 2.66 -36.63
N ILE A 49 -16.01 2.56 -35.84
CA ILE A 49 -15.02 1.47 -35.87
C ILE A 49 -14.94 0.81 -34.49
N ASN A 50 -14.68 -0.50 -34.47
CA ASN A 50 -14.50 -1.22 -33.22
C ASN A 50 -13.21 -0.79 -32.50
N CYS A 51 -13.30 -0.63 -31.19
CA CYS A 51 -12.12 -0.54 -30.32
C CYS A 51 -11.23 -1.76 -30.54
N LYS A 52 -9.92 -1.53 -30.64
CA LYS A 52 -8.95 -2.62 -30.77
C LYS A 52 -8.85 -3.40 -29.47
N ALA A 53 -8.53 -4.69 -29.57
CA ALA A 53 -8.13 -5.50 -28.41
C ALA A 53 -7.10 -4.74 -27.55
N GLY A 54 -7.27 -4.78 -26.23
CA GLY A 54 -6.58 -3.94 -25.26
C GLY A 54 -7.32 -2.66 -24.89
N SER A 55 -8.36 -2.27 -25.63
CA SER A 55 -9.21 -1.11 -25.35
C SER A 55 -10.69 -1.48 -25.31
N TYR A 56 -11.50 -0.59 -24.73
CA TYR A 56 -12.95 -0.71 -24.62
C TYR A 56 -13.64 0.63 -24.84
N SER A 57 -14.95 0.64 -25.13
CA SER A 57 -15.75 1.87 -25.13
C SER A 57 -17.14 1.61 -24.56
N THR A 58 -17.60 2.47 -23.66
CA THR A 58 -19.02 2.52 -23.29
C THR A 58 -19.79 3.33 -24.34
N ASN A 59 -21.12 3.21 -24.41
CA ASN A 59 -22.02 3.93 -25.35
C ASN A 59 -21.86 5.49 -25.39
N THR A 60 -20.97 6.08 -24.61
CA THR A 60 -20.74 7.52 -24.47
C THR A 60 -19.26 7.89 -24.38
N SER A 61 -18.35 7.11 -24.98
CA SER A 61 -16.89 7.38 -24.93
C SER A 61 -16.19 7.10 -26.26
N ARG A 62 -14.94 7.56 -26.36
CA ARG A 62 -13.98 7.01 -27.33
C ARG A 62 -13.38 5.74 -26.74
N CYS A 63 -12.63 4.98 -27.53
CA CYS A 63 -11.93 3.80 -27.04
C CYS A 63 -10.91 4.20 -25.97
N LEU A 64 -11.13 3.72 -24.74
CA LEU A 64 -10.26 3.88 -23.59
C LEU A 64 -9.38 2.63 -23.46
N PRO A 65 -8.10 2.79 -23.06
CA PRO A 65 -7.24 1.64 -22.80
C PRO A 65 -7.76 0.85 -21.59
N CYS A 66 -7.62 -0.48 -21.64
CA CYS A 66 -7.71 -1.30 -20.45
C CYS A 66 -6.54 -0.95 -19.51
N VAL A 67 -6.87 -0.57 -18.28
CA VAL A 67 -5.90 -0.22 -17.23
C VAL A 67 -5.18 -1.46 -16.71
N ALA A 68 -4.05 -1.26 -16.01
CA ALA A 68 -3.36 -2.35 -15.32
C ALA A 68 -4.33 -3.11 -14.38
N GLY A 69 -4.19 -4.44 -14.33
CA GLY A 69 -5.14 -5.35 -13.68
C GLY A 69 -6.33 -5.79 -14.54
N THR A 70 -6.54 -5.19 -15.72
CA THR A 70 -7.59 -5.58 -16.68
C THR A 70 -7.00 -5.85 -18.08
N TYR A 71 -7.82 -6.43 -18.96
CA TYR A 71 -7.48 -6.74 -20.34
C TYR A 71 -8.72 -6.78 -21.25
N SER A 72 -8.50 -6.71 -22.57
CA SER A 72 -9.52 -6.97 -23.60
C SER A 72 -8.88 -7.81 -24.71
N ASP A 73 -9.36 -9.04 -24.94
CA ASP A 73 -8.77 -9.98 -25.90
C ASP A 73 -9.42 -9.95 -27.30
N SER A 74 -10.39 -9.07 -27.52
CA SER A 74 -11.13 -8.96 -28.79
C SER A 74 -11.40 -7.51 -29.20
N ASP A 75 -11.46 -7.28 -30.51
CA ASP A 75 -11.94 -6.01 -31.05
C ASP A 75 -13.45 -5.86 -30.77
N GLY A 76 -13.87 -4.66 -30.34
CA GLY A 76 -15.28 -4.36 -30.08
C GLY A 76 -15.72 -4.54 -28.63
N ALA A 77 -14.80 -4.57 -27.66
CA ALA A 77 -15.13 -4.75 -26.25
C ALA A 77 -15.82 -3.52 -25.64
N ASP A 78 -16.95 -3.72 -24.96
CA ASP A 78 -17.69 -2.69 -24.23
C ASP A 78 -17.20 -2.47 -22.78
N GLU A 79 -16.45 -3.43 -22.24
CA GLU A 79 -15.73 -3.35 -20.97
C GLU A 79 -14.36 -4.04 -21.03
N CYS A 80 -13.50 -3.79 -20.04
CA CYS A 80 -12.28 -4.56 -19.84
C CYS A 80 -12.48 -5.64 -18.78
N LEU A 81 -12.08 -6.87 -19.11
CA LEU A 81 -12.14 -8.01 -18.23
C LEU A 81 -11.06 -7.90 -17.14
N GLN A 82 -11.43 -8.11 -15.88
CA GLN A 82 -10.46 -8.18 -14.79
C GLN A 82 -9.62 -9.46 -14.88
N CYS A 83 -8.32 -9.37 -14.57
CA CYS A 83 -7.48 -10.54 -14.43
C CYS A 83 -8.01 -11.48 -13.34
N LYS A 84 -8.22 -12.75 -13.69
CA LYS A 84 -8.71 -13.78 -12.76
C LYS A 84 -7.62 -14.25 -11.79
N ALA A 85 -7.97 -15.11 -10.85
CA ALA A 85 -7.05 -15.68 -9.87
C ALA A 85 -5.76 -16.24 -10.50
N ASN A 86 -4.63 -16.05 -9.81
CA ASN A 86 -3.26 -16.26 -10.28
C ASN A 86 -2.83 -15.45 -11.54
N LYS A 87 -3.57 -14.41 -11.94
CA LYS A 87 -3.17 -13.58 -13.11
C LYS A 87 -3.07 -12.10 -12.81
N TYR A 88 -2.24 -11.41 -13.60
CA TYR A 88 -1.97 -9.98 -13.47
C TYR A 88 -1.74 -9.32 -14.85
N SER A 89 -1.82 -8.00 -14.90
CA SER A 89 -1.55 -7.16 -16.08
C SER A 89 -0.89 -5.87 -15.60
N VAL A 90 0.34 -5.59 -16.03
CA VAL A 90 1.14 -4.46 -15.53
C VAL A 90 0.90 -3.18 -16.33
N THR A 91 0.61 -3.32 -17.64
CA THR A 91 0.56 -2.22 -18.60
C THR A 91 -0.86 -1.92 -19.02
N GLU A 92 -1.11 -0.66 -19.38
CA GLU A 92 -2.30 -0.29 -20.14
C GLU A 92 -2.32 -0.99 -21.51
N ASN A 93 -3.49 -1.06 -22.14
CA ASN A 93 -3.73 -1.70 -23.44
C ASN A 93 -3.48 -3.22 -23.47
N SER A 94 -3.54 -3.90 -22.32
CA SER A 94 -3.23 -5.33 -22.30
C SER A 94 -4.32 -6.17 -22.97
N VAL A 95 -3.88 -7.10 -23.82
CA VAL A 95 -4.75 -8.08 -24.52
C VAL A 95 -4.92 -9.40 -23.78
N LYS A 96 -4.21 -9.58 -22.65
CA LYS A 96 -4.22 -10.79 -21.83
C LYS A 96 -3.78 -10.47 -20.40
N CYS A 97 -3.90 -11.44 -19.50
CA CYS A 97 -3.19 -11.42 -18.22
C CYS A 97 -2.14 -12.52 -18.17
N ASP A 98 -0.94 -12.16 -17.73
CA ASP A 98 0.14 -13.09 -17.43
C ASP A 98 -0.09 -13.74 -16.06
N SER A 99 0.62 -14.83 -15.75
CA SER A 99 0.37 -15.62 -14.53
C SER A 99 1.53 -15.49 -13.55
N CYS A 100 1.26 -15.49 -12.24
CA CYS A 100 2.33 -15.48 -11.25
C CYS A 100 2.98 -16.87 -11.14
N GLU A 101 4.31 -16.88 -11.05
CA GLU A 101 5.08 -18.09 -10.75
C GLU A 101 5.11 -18.32 -9.24
N ALA A 102 4.96 -19.58 -8.83
CA ALA A 102 5.01 -19.93 -7.41
C ALA A 102 6.39 -19.61 -6.82
N PRO A 103 6.47 -19.08 -5.58
CA PRO A 103 5.40 -18.97 -4.59
C PRO A 103 4.67 -17.61 -4.56
N MET A 104 4.85 -16.78 -5.59
CA MET A 104 4.24 -15.45 -5.64
C MET A 104 2.77 -15.53 -6.07
N ILE A 105 1.94 -14.62 -5.57
CA ILE A 105 0.52 -14.47 -5.91
C ILE A 105 0.26 -13.08 -6.50
N PRO A 106 -0.84 -12.85 -7.25
CA PRO A 106 -1.20 -11.50 -7.67
C PRO A 106 -1.45 -10.59 -6.47
N ASN A 107 -1.05 -9.33 -6.57
CA ASN A 107 -1.47 -8.30 -5.62
C ASN A 107 -3.00 -8.05 -5.73
N PRO A 108 -3.65 -7.40 -4.74
CA PRO A 108 -5.10 -7.19 -4.75
C PRO A 108 -5.65 -6.41 -5.96
N SER A 109 -4.81 -5.61 -6.61
CA SER A 109 -5.15 -4.85 -7.83
C SER A 109 -4.84 -5.61 -9.12
N HIS A 110 -4.31 -6.83 -9.04
CA HIS A 110 -3.83 -7.64 -10.16
C HIS A 110 -2.82 -6.91 -11.08
N THR A 111 -2.03 -5.98 -10.55
CA THR A 111 -1.04 -5.20 -11.34
C THR A 111 0.38 -5.78 -11.31
N GLY A 112 0.59 -6.86 -10.54
CA GLY A 112 1.87 -7.54 -10.40
C GLY A 112 1.79 -8.69 -9.40
N CYS A 113 2.91 -9.41 -9.24
CA CYS A 113 3.03 -10.51 -8.29
C CYS A 113 3.74 -10.05 -7.01
N VAL A 114 3.34 -10.61 -5.88
CA VAL A 114 3.93 -10.38 -4.54
C VAL A 114 4.02 -11.71 -3.79
N PHE A 115 4.88 -11.80 -2.78
CA PHE A 115 4.83 -12.92 -1.84
C PHE A 115 3.56 -12.84 -0.98
N CYS A 116 3.18 -13.98 -0.38
CA CYS A 116 2.24 -13.98 0.73
C CYS A 116 2.71 -13.03 1.85
N ALA A 117 1.78 -12.43 2.60
CA ALA A 117 2.15 -11.50 3.67
C ALA A 117 2.90 -12.21 4.82
N ASP A 118 3.69 -11.45 5.56
CA ASP A 118 4.40 -11.91 6.75
C ASP A 118 3.47 -12.58 7.78
N GLY A 119 3.96 -13.64 8.43
CA GLY A 119 3.14 -14.52 9.28
C GLY A 119 2.22 -15.48 8.49
N THR A 120 2.33 -15.55 7.16
CA THR A 120 1.64 -16.53 6.31
C THR A 120 2.58 -17.26 5.35
N ARG A 121 2.23 -18.48 4.95
CA ARG A 121 2.96 -19.28 3.96
C ARG A 121 2.14 -19.53 2.70
N TYR A 122 2.79 -19.62 1.55
CA TYR A 122 2.20 -20.06 0.30
C TYR A 122 1.87 -21.56 0.35
N VAL A 123 0.65 -21.94 -0.04
CA VAL A 123 0.13 -23.31 0.06
C VAL A 123 -0.44 -23.87 -1.25
N GLY A 124 -0.23 -23.18 -2.37
CA GLY A 124 -0.67 -23.60 -3.70
C GLY A 124 -1.94 -22.91 -4.20
N PHE A 125 -2.06 -22.76 -5.52
CA PHE A 125 -3.24 -22.23 -6.20
C PHE A 125 -4.44 -23.19 -6.26
N ASP A 126 -4.27 -24.43 -5.81
CA ASP A 126 -5.36 -25.40 -5.61
C ASP A 126 -6.16 -25.13 -4.32
N LYS A 127 -5.67 -24.23 -3.46
CA LYS A 127 -6.37 -23.79 -2.25
C LYS A 127 -7.23 -22.55 -2.53
N VAL A 128 -8.36 -22.45 -1.82
CA VAL A 128 -9.27 -21.30 -1.86
C VAL A 128 -8.57 -20.00 -1.45
N LEU A 129 -7.65 -20.10 -0.49
CA LEU A 129 -6.73 -19.02 -0.11
C LEU A 129 -5.30 -19.55 -0.29
N PRO A 130 -4.50 -19.03 -1.24
CA PRO A 130 -3.15 -19.53 -1.51
C PRO A 130 -2.11 -19.15 -0.46
N CYS A 131 -2.49 -18.33 0.54
CA CYS A 131 -1.66 -17.97 1.70
C CYS A 131 -2.33 -18.45 2.99
N GLU A 132 -1.68 -19.34 3.75
CA GLU A 132 -2.19 -19.86 5.03
C GLU A 132 -1.46 -19.21 6.21
N PHE A 133 -2.19 -18.81 7.25
CA PHE A 133 -1.59 -18.24 8.45
C PHE A 133 -0.70 -19.26 9.19
N CYS A 134 0.51 -18.84 9.58
CA CYS A 134 1.50 -19.72 10.22
C CYS A 134 1.13 -20.16 11.65
N GLY A 135 0.09 -19.58 12.25
CA GLY A 135 -0.35 -19.90 13.60
C GLY A 135 0.26 -19.00 14.65
N LYS A 136 -0.08 -19.27 15.93
CA LYS A 136 0.49 -18.51 17.05
C LYS A 136 1.95 -18.84 17.24
N ASN A 137 2.76 -17.83 17.54
CA ASN A 137 4.19 -17.94 17.79
C ASN A 137 5.02 -18.48 16.62
N SER A 138 4.61 -18.19 15.38
CA SER A 138 5.33 -18.60 14.18
C SER A 138 5.52 -17.42 13.23
N ILE A 139 6.63 -17.43 12.51
CA ILE A 139 6.97 -16.48 11.44
C ILE A 139 6.97 -17.18 10.09
N SER A 140 6.92 -16.42 9.01
CA SER A 140 7.14 -16.92 7.66
C SER A 140 8.62 -17.14 7.40
N SER A 141 8.98 -18.26 6.80
CA SER A 141 10.35 -18.59 6.39
C SER A 141 10.39 -19.11 4.95
N ASP A 142 11.59 -19.33 4.40
CA ASP A 142 11.82 -19.83 3.04
C ASP A 142 11.07 -19.03 1.96
N ASN A 143 11.26 -17.70 1.91
CA ASN A 143 10.52 -16.79 1.02
C ASN A 143 8.99 -16.95 1.12
N ASN A 144 8.50 -17.07 2.35
CA ASN A 144 7.10 -17.24 2.72
C ASN A 144 6.50 -18.52 2.11
N THR A 145 7.26 -19.61 2.03
CA THR A 145 6.77 -20.97 1.71
C THR A 145 6.71 -21.89 2.93
N SER A 146 7.49 -21.59 3.96
CA SER A 146 7.54 -22.31 5.24
C SER A 146 6.99 -21.45 6.37
N CYS A 147 6.71 -22.11 7.50
CA CYS A 147 6.47 -21.43 8.77
C CYS A 147 7.49 -21.94 9.78
N GLU A 148 8.21 -21.01 10.40
CA GLU A 148 9.14 -21.31 11.49
C GLU A 148 8.46 -20.99 12.83
N GLN A 149 8.46 -21.95 13.75
CA GLN A 149 7.93 -21.73 15.10
C GLN A 149 9.01 -21.10 15.96
N CYS A 150 8.72 -19.94 16.57
CA CYS A 150 9.62 -19.33 17.53
C CYS A 150 9.74 -20.20 18.78
N ASP A 151 10.98 -20.36 19.25
CA ASP A 151 11.33 -21.09 20.46
C ASP A 151 10.61 -20.57 21.71
N LYS A 152 10.58 -21.36 22.78
CA LYS A 152 9.91 -21.02 24.06
C LYS A 152 10.41 -19.71 24.72
N LYS A 153 11.57 -19.20 24.31
CA LYS A 153 12.15 -17.92 24.76
C LYS A 153 11.88 -16.75 23.82
N HIS A 154 11.14 -16.94 22.72
CA HIS A 154 10.89 -15.94 21.69
C HIS A 154 9.40 -15.84 21.33
N MET A 155 8.94 -14.64 20.99
CA MET A 155 7.66 -14.36 20.34
C MET A 155 7.80 -13.90 18.90
N ALA A 156 6.91 -14.40 18.05
CA ALA A 156 6.75 -13.87 16.69
C ALA A 156 6.18 -12.45 16.72
N SER A 157 6.90 -11.49 16.15
CA SER A 157 6.48 -10.09 15.99
C SER A 157 7.12 -9.52 14.72
N ASN A 158 6.35 -8.87 13.84
CA ASN A 158 6.81 -8.33 12.56
C ASN A 158 7.71 -9.30 11.76
N ASN A 159 7.25 -10.56 11.63
CA ASN A 159 7.97 -11.67 10.98
C ASN A 159 9.33 -12.07 11.60
N ILE A 160 9.62 -11.65 12.83
CA ILE A 160 10.88 -11.95 13.53
C ILE A 160 10.56 -12.62 14.87
N CYS A 161 11.34 -13.63 15.26
CA CYS A 161 11.30 -14.20 16.61
C CYS A 161 12.08 -13.30 17.59
N LEU A 162 11.39 -12.41 18.30
CA LEU A 162 11.97 -11.51 19.31
C LEU A 162 11.97 -12.18 20.70
N PRO A 163 12.99 -12.01 21.55
CA PRO A 163 13.03 -12.64 22.87
C PRO A 163 11.89 -12.17 23.78
N PHE A 164 11.35 -13.09 24.60
CA PHE A 164 10.28 -12.84 25.56
C PHE A 164 10.84 -12.80 26.98
N CYS A 165 10.89 -11.61 27.59
CA CYS A 165 11.10 -11.48 29.04
C CYS A 165 9.79 -11.86 29.75
N LYS A 166 9.78 -12.99 30.49
CA LYS A 166 8.57 -13.48 31.15
C LYS A 166 8.63 -13.28 32.66
N GLU A 167 7.60 -12.64 33.22
CA GLU A 167 7.44 -12.53 34.66
C GLU A 167 7.19 -13.90 35.32
N SER A 168 7.62 -14.05 36.58
CA SER A 168 7.25 -15.08 37.57
C SER A 168 7.90 -16.49 37.54
N THR A 169 8.94 -16.76 36.76
CA THR A 169 9.92 -17.81 37.12
C THR A 169 11.34 -17.35 36.89
N THR A 170 12.12 -17.29 37.97
CA THR A 170 13.57 -17.18 37.94
C THR A 170 14.20 -18.32 37.14
N GLU A 171 15.37 -18.03 36.54
CA GLU A 171 16.27 -18.90 35.76
C GLU A 171 16.08 -18.90 34.23
N ASP A 172 17.23 -18.86 33.54
CA ASP A 172 17.47 -19.03 32.10
C ASP A 172 17.10 -17.92 31.11
N CYS A 173 17.61 -16.71 31.34
CA CYS A 173 18.08 -15.89 30.21
C CYS A 173 19.23 -16.61 29.47
N PHE A 174 19.03 -16.88 28.19
CA PHE A 174 20.11 -17.06 27.21
C PHE A 174 19.67 -16.27 25.97
N ASN A 175 20.53 -15.48 25.31
CA ASN A 175 21.89 -15.88 24.97
C ASN A 175 22.99 -14.92 25.43
N SER A 176 24.22 -15.46 25.45
CA SER A 176 25.48 -14.72 25.62
C SER A 176 25.58 -13.54 24.63
N THR A 177 26.12 -12.38 25.01
CA THR A 177 27.07 -12.17 26.12
C THR A 177 26.99 -10.73 26.66
N CYS A 178 27.89 -10.40 27.60
CA CYS A 178 28.12 -9.06 28.13
C CYS A 178 29.63 -8.80 28.32
N GLU A 179 30.41 -8.33 27.36
CA GLU A 179 30.40 -8.49 25.90
C GLU A 179 29.04 -8.43 25.14
N VAL A 180 28.33 -7.32 24.93
CA VAL A 180 28.54 -5.87 25.10
C VAL A 180 27.10 -5.28 25.04
N ASN A 181 26.48 -4.60 26.02
CA ASN A 181 26.92 -4.11 27.33
C ASN A 181 25.86 -4.46 28.43
N GLU A 182 26.14 -5.55 29.15
CA GLU A 182 25.78 -5.83 30.56
C GLU A 182 24.32 -6.09 31.02
N GLN A 183 24.22 -6.91 32.09
CA GLN A 183 23.00 -7.52 32.61
C GLN A 183 23.09 -7.80 34.13
N TYR A 184 21.91 -7.82 34.77
CA TYR A 184 21.53 -8.56 35.99
C TYR A 184 21.95 -8.05 37.38
N ILE A 185 20.95 -7.93 38.27
CA ILE A 185 21.13 -7.58 39.69
C ILE A 185 20.83 -8.80 40.57
N GLN A 186 21.90 -9.54 40.89
CA GLN A 186 22.19 -9.90 42.28
C GLN A 186 23.72 -9.85 42.48
N ASN A 187 24.25 -8.62 42.35
CA ASN A 187 25.65 -8.20 42.47
C ASN A 187 26.52 -8.51 41.23
N ASP A 188 26.57 -7.72 40.16
CA ASP A 188 26.05 -6.37 39.85
C ASP A 188 26.16 -6.13 38.31
N CYS A 189 25.47 -5.14 37.74
CA CYS A 189 25.94 -4.26 36.63
C CYS A 189 24.87 -3.24 36.14
N THR A 190 25.31 -2.03 35.76
CA THR A 190 24.54 -0.89 35.21
C THR A 190 25.43 -0.12 34.20
N ASP A 191 24.98 0.71 33.25
CA ASP A 191 23.77 1.55 33.15
C ASP A 191 23.37 1.78 31.66
N CYS A 192 22.13 2.21 31.37
CA CYS A 192 21.54 2.21 30.03
C CYS A 192 21.17 3.63 29.51
N ASP A 193 22.12 4.32 28.88
CA ASP A 193 22.01 5.78 28.66
C ASP A 193 21.08 6.27 27.53
N VAL A 194 20.68 5.44 26.55
CA VAL A 194 19.57 5.77 25.61
C VAL A 194 18.88 4.49 25.10
N GLY A 195 17.56 4.38 25.19
CA GLY A 195 16.83 3.22 24.66
C GLY A 195 15.40 3.05 25.14
N TYR A 196 14.96 1.79 25.20
CA TYR A 196 13.66 1.36 25.72
C TYR A 196 13.86 0.44 26.93
N LYS A 197 13.00 0.55 27.94
CA LYS A 197 12.92 -0.38 29.08
C LYS A 197 11.55 -1.05 29.12
N CYS A 198 11.46 -2.22 29.73
CA CYS A 198 10.16 -2.78 30.12
C CYS A 198 9.83 -2.37 31.56
N ASP A 199 8.73 -1.65 31.74
CA ASP A 199 8.10 -1.43 33.06
C ASP A 199 6.76 -2.21 33.03
N TYR A 200 6.52 -3.06 34.03
CA TYR A 200 5.27 -3.83 34.20
C TYR A 200 4.80 -4.59 32.93
N GLY A 201 5.75 -5.09 32.13
CA GLY A 201 5.47 -5.83 30.90
C GLY A 201 5.22 -4.99 29.64
N GLU A 202 5.23 -3.65 29.72
CA GLU A 202 5.07 -2.75 28.57
C GLU A 202 6.39 -2.08 28.17
N MET A 203 6.67 -2.02 26.86
CA MET A 203 7.83 -1.31 26.33
C MET A 203 7.66 0.21 26.49
N THR A 204 8.46 0.80 27.37
CA THR A 204 8.47 2.23 27.68
C THR A 204 9.75 2.87 27.15
N GLN A 205 9.65 4.07 26.57
CA GLN A 205 10.81 4.82 26.08
C GLN A 205 11.54 5.47 27.27
N CYS A 206 12.87 5.31 27.36
CA CYS A 206 13.64 5.90 28.46
C CYS A 206 13.78 7.42 28.29
N GLY A 207 13.39 8.17 29.33
CA GLY A 207 13.59 9.63 29.42
C GLY A 207 15.05 10.01 29.71
N LYS A 208 15.41 11.27 29.46
CA LYS A 208 16.78 11.77 29.67
C LYS A 208 17.14 11.86 31.15
N LYS A 209 18.42 11.64 31.42
CA LYS A 209 19.04 11.59 32.75
C LYS A 209 19.23 13.01 33.29
N GLU A 210 18.51 13.38 34.34
CA GLU A 210 18.78 14.60 35.10
C GLU A 210 20.06 14.41 35.93
N VAL A 211 20.99 15.38 35.87
CA VAL A 211 22.24 15.31 36.64
C VAL A 211 22.36 16.52 37.56
N CYS A 212 22.42 16.27 38.87
CA CYS A 212 22.61 17.33 39.88
C CYS A 212 24.11 17.66 39.99
N VAL A 213 24.51 18.85 39.54
CA VAL A 213 25.92 19.30 39.53
C VAL A 213 26.05 20.53 40.43
N ASN A 214 26.90 20.46 41.45
CA ASN A 214 27.09 21.50 42.46
C ASN A 214 25.79 21.96 43.16
N GLY A 215 24.88 21.01 43.43
CA GLY A 215 23.62 21.26 44.15
C GLY A 215 22.50 21.88 43.30
N VAL A 216 22.61 21.85 41.98
CA VAL A 216 21.58 22.30 41.03
C VAL A 216 21.34 21.23 39.97
N ILE A 217 20.08 20.89 39.72
CA ILE A 217 19.69 20.00 38.62
C ILE A 217 19.98 20.69 37.28
N LYS A 218 20.69 20.01 36.37
CA LYS A 218 20.85 20.46 34.99
C LYS A 218 20.20 19.47 34.04
N GLU A 219 19.15 19.92 33.37
CA GLU A 219 18.67 19.29 32.14
C GLU A 219 19.63 19.60 30.98
N THR A 220 19.75 18.67 30.04
CA THR A 220 20.35 18.94 28.73
C THR A 220 19.58 18.25 27.62
N CYS A 221 18.77 19.03 26.89
CA CYS A 221 18.71 18.89 25.44
C CYS A 221 18.05 20.04 24.67
N ASN A 222 18.62 20.28 23.50
CA ASN A 222 18.09 21.02 22.33
C ASN A 222 18.36 22.52 22.24
N GLY A 223 19.63 22.92 22.28
CA GLY A 223 20.16 24.02 21.46
C GLY A 223 19.64 25.44 21.70
N LEU A 224 18.82 25.66 22.73
CA LEU A 224 18.35 26.97 23.18
C LEU A 224 18.41 26.99 24.71
N GLU A 225 19.06 28.03 25.25
CA GLU A 225 19.08 28.30 26.68
C GLU A 225 17.76 28.99 27.08
N GLU A 226 17.02 28.45 28.04
CA GLU A 226 16.21 29.28 28.94
C GLU A 226 16.42 28.82 30.39
N LEU A 227 16.86 29.76 31.23
CA LEU A 227 16.98 29.62 32.67
C LEU A 227 15.61 29.91 33.29
N THR A 228 15.00 28.93 33.96
CA THR A 228 13.82 29.15 34.81
C THR A 228 14.15 28.88 36.28
N ASP A 229 13.60 29.72 37.15
CA ASP A 229 14.28 30.17 38.37
C ASP A 229 13.75 29.51 39.66
N ASP A 230 13.67 28.17 39.66
CA ASP A 230 13.30 27.39 40.86
C ASP A 230 14.44 26.45 41.28
N LYS A 231 15.24 26.91 42.25
CA LYS A 231 16.37 26.16 42.81
C LYS A 231 15.91 25.00 43.70
N GLN A 232 15.59 23.86 43.09
CA GLN A 232 15.56 22.59 43.82
C GLN A 232 16.99 22.18 44.19
N VAL A 233 17.32 22.31 45.48
CA VAL A 233 18.59 21.87 46.04
C VAL A 233 18.48 20.39 46.41
N CYS A 234 19.29 19.55 45.74
CA CYS A 234 19.53 18.17 46.16
C CYS A 234 20.27 18.18 47.52
N TYR A 235 19.69 17.59 48.57
CA TYR A 235 20.30 17.43 49.90
C TYR A 235 21.17 16.17 50.00
#